data_AF-A0A7X0F279-F1
#
_entry.id   AF-A0A7X0F279-F1
#
_cell.length_a   1.000
_cell.length_b   1.000
_cell.length_c   1.000
_cell.angle_alpha   90.00
_cell.angle_beta   90.00
_cell.angle_gamma   90.00
#
_symmetry.space_group_name_H-M   'P 1'
#
loop_
_entity.id
_entity.type
_entity.pdbx_description
1 polymer ?
#
loop_
_entity_poly.entity_id
_entity_poly.type
_entity_poly.pdbx_seq_one_letter_code
_entity_poly.pdbx_strand_id
1 'polypeptide(L)'
;MLVISLQAILEEATAEARFNVGQVKDLSHLLRPDNLRKLREYSSVCCFLAFHPAGDPPIVEYVRSGTMADDSGPNVLVLFVLDRPAPIAVPVGTGAFGHWAEIGVGVDPAHRMVRTLFSGSRVPPLPGLVVFRDLAEDTDGVYLPLGHLESEREVRLHLREVFAEMDHLAATGRPAKLLDDLGVQWTRRGLAYERTDRRPMREWLIEGFRTARENYGDLVGTIGLFG
;
A
#
# COMPACT_ATOMS: atom_id res chain seq x y z
N MET A 1 -1.26 11.10 24.44
CA MET A 1 -2.01 10.15 23.58
C MET A 1 -2.36 10.89 22.31
N LEU A 2 -1.56 10.72 21.26
CA LEU A 2 -1.78 11.32 19.95
C LEU A 2 -1.60 10.25 18.90
N VAL A 3 -2.49 10.32 17.92
CA VAL A 3 -2.94 9.23 17.07
C VAL A 3 -2.95 9.84 15.67
N ILE A 4 -2.03 9.43 14.80
CA ILE A 4 -1.99 9.97 13.44
C ILE A 4 -2.88 9.09 12.56
N SER A 5 -4.13 9.56 12.45
CA SER A 5 -5.09 9.18 11.43
C SER A 5 -4.48 9.40 10.03
N LEU A 6 -4.99 8.78 8.97
CA LEU A 6 -4.68 9.22 7.60
C LEU A 6 -4.93 10.73 7.43
N GLN A 7 -5.85 11.29 8.22
CA GLN A 7 -6.04 12.73 8.38
C GLN A 7 -4.77 13.47 8.84
N ALA A 8 -3.97 12.92 9.75
CA ALA A 8 -2.75 13.54 10.21
C ALA A 8 -1.58 13.35 9.23
N ILE A 9 -1.54 12.25 8.44
CA ILE A 9 -0.68 12.18 7.23
C ILE A 9 -1.08 13.28 6.23
N LEU A 10 -2.38 13.50 6.03
CA LEU A 10 -2.92 14.55 5.15
C LEU A 10 -2.74 15.97 5.73
N GLU A 11 -2.83 16.14 7.04
CA GLU A 11 -2.63 17.42 7.75
C GLU A 11 -1.13 17.74 7.91
N GLU A 12 -0.23 16.76 7.91
CA GLU A 12 1.23 16.97 7.87
C GLU A 12 1.77 17.08 6.44
N ALA A 13 1.13 16.47 5.45
CA ALA A 13 1.37 16.90 4.08
C ALA A 13 1.00 18.39 3.85
N THR A 14 0.19 19.00 4.74
CA THR A 14 -0.02 20.46 4.82
C THR A 14 0.82 21.22 5.85
N ALA A 15 1.44 20.55 6.83
CA ALA A 15 2.14 21.18 7.94
C ALA A 15 3.58 20.67 7.99
N GLU A 16 4.58 21.56 8.11
CA GLU A 16 6.04 21.28 8.02
C GLU A 16 6.63 20.21 9.00
N ALA A 17 5.82 19.36 9.64
CA ALA A 17 6.23 18.22 10.44
C ALA A 17 6.46 16.94 9.61
N ARG A 18 7.56 16.24 9.90
CA ARG A 18 8.06 15.04 9.19
C ARG A 18 7.49 13.74 9.77
N PHE A 19 6.26 13.37 9.42
CA PHE A 19 5.80 12.00 9.66
C PHE A 19 5.23 11.39 8.37
N ASN A 20 5.83 10.26 7.95
CA ASN A 20 5.57 9.66 6.63
C ASN A 20 4.70 8.39 6.71
N VAL A 21 4.19 8.03 7.89
CA VAL A 21 3.48 6.76 8.17
C VAL A 21 2.32 7.01 9.14
N GLY A 22 1.17 6.41 8.89
CA GLY A 22 0.02 6.51 9.79
C GLY A 22 -1.01 5.39 9.61
N GLN A 23 -1.89 5.27 10.60
CA GLN A 23 -2.87 4.18 10.71
C GLN A 23 -4.27 4.66 10.30
N VAL A 24 -5.01 3.87 9.54
CA VAL A 24 -6.42 4.11 9.26
C VAL A 24 -7.24 3.59 10.45
N LYS A 25 -7.78 4.46 11.31
CA LYS A 25 -8.58 4.05 12.48
C LYS A 25 -10.08 4.15 12.28
N ASP A 26 -10.51 5.16 11.50
CA ASP A 26 -11.90 5.38 11.13
C ASP A 26 -12.01 5.46 9.62
N LEU A 27 -12.43 4.34 9.04
CA LEU A 27 -12.65 4.25 7.61
C LEU A 27 -13.79 5.18 7.16
N SER A 28 -14.81 5.39 7.99
CA SER A 28 -15.93 6.29 7.67
C SER A 28 -15.44 7.72 7.49
N HIS A 29 -14.42 8.11 8.27
CA HIS A 29 -13.76 9.40 8.12
C HIS A 29 -12.93 9.48 6.84
N LEU A 30 -12.10 8.47 6.56
CA LEU A 30 -11.32 8.40 5.32
C LEU A 30 -12.22 8.54 4.07
N LEU A 31 -13.34 7.82 4.06
CA LEU A 31 -14.25 7.76 2.91
C LEU A 31 -15.16 8.99 2.77
N ARG A 32 -14.96 10.05 3.56
CA ARG A 32 -15.65 11.33 3.35
C ARG A 32 -15.18 11.95 2.03
N PRO A 33 -16.08 12.51 1.20
CA PRO A 33 -15.70 13.09 -0.08
C PRO A 33 -14.56 14.12 -0.01
N ASP A 34 -14.54 14.96 1.04
CA ASP A 34 -13.48 15.95 1.23
C ASP A 34 -12.11 15.33 1.51
N ASN A 35 -12.05 14.23 2.27
CA ASN A 35 -10.79 13.55 2.59
C ASN A 35 -10.27 12.77 1.39
N LEU A 36 -11.16 12.14 0.61
CA LEU A 36 -10.81 11.49 -0.65
C LEU A 36 -10.32 12.51 -1.69
N ARG A 37 -10.89 13.71 -1.73
CA ARG A 37 -10.39 14.81 -2.57
C ARG A 37 -8.99 15.25 -2.13
N LYS A 38 -8.77 15.50 -0.84
CA LYS A 38 -7.43 15.81 -0.32
C LYS A 38 -6.42 14.72 -0.65
N LEU A 39 -6.79 13.45 -0.45
CA LEU A 39 -5.90 12.33 -0.77
C LEU A 39 -5.45 12.32 -2.24
N ARG A 40 -6.35 12.70 -3.16
CA ARG A 40 -6.02 12.86 -4.58
C ARG A 40 -5.10 14.04 -4.88
N GLU A 41 -5.12 15.07 -4.06
CA GLU A 41 -4.23 16.22 -4.19
C GLU A 41 -2.79 15.85 -3.75
N TYR A 42 -2.64 14.93 -2.80
CA TYR A 42 -1.33 14.49 -2.28
C TYR A 42 -0.75 13.26 -2.96
N SER A 43 -1.60 12.32 -3.36
CA SER A 43 -1.18 11.08 -4.01
C SER A 43 -1.96 10.89 -5.30
N SER A 44 -1.22 10.81 -6.41
CA SER A 44 -1.80 10.57 -7.73
C SER A 44 -1.96 9.08 -8.01
N VAL A 45 -1.26 8.23 -7.23
CA VAL A 45 -1.31 6.78 -7.33
C VAL A 45 -1.37 6.18 -5.93
N CYS A 46 -2.17 5.15 -5.78
CA CYS A 46 -2.25 4.35 -4.58
C CYS A 46 -1.79 2.92 -4.90
N CYS A 47 -1.18 2.26 -3.92
CA CYS A 47 -0.90 0.85 -4.02
C CYS A 47 -1.11 0.15 -2.68
N PHE A 48 -1.29 -1.17 -2.74
CA PHE A 48 -1.43 -2.03 -1.59
C PHE A 48 -0.42 -3.16 -1.66
N LEU A 49 0.53 -3.15 -0.73
CA LEU A 49 1.55 -4.17 -0.59
C LEU A 49 0.99 -5.32 0.27
N ALA A 50 0.75 -6.46 -0.38
CA ALA A 50 0.20 -7.64 0.25
C ALA A 50 1.29 -8.66 0.54
N PHE A 51 1.50 -8.95 1.83
CA PHE A 51 2.47 -9.92 2.32
C PHE A 51 1.96 -10.56 3.61
N HIS A 52 2.41 -11.77 3.89
CA HIS A 52 2.19 -12.51 5.12
C HIS A 52 3.41 -12.32 6.03
N PRO A 53 3.25 -11.80 7.26
CA PRO A 53 4.38 -11.49 8.14
C PRO A 53 5.28 -12.67 8.54
N ALA A 54 4.80 -13.90 8.46
CA ALA A 54 5.60 -15.11 8.69
C ALA A 54 6.04 -15.79 7.38
N GLY A 55 5.28 -15.62 6.31
CA GLY A 55 5.51 -16.27 5.02
C GLY A 55 6.45 -15.50 4.09
N ASP A 56 6.55 -14.18 4.27
CA ASP A 56 7.26 -13.28 3.35
C ASP A 56 8.38 -12.46 4.05
N PRO A 57 9.39 -13.10 4.68
CA PRO A 57 10.43 -12.39 5.45
C PRO A 57 11.13 -11.24 4.72
N PRO A 58 11.51 -11.35 3.42
CA PRO A 58 12.14 -10.27 2.69
C PRO A 58 11.32 -8.98 2.65
N ILE A 59 10.00 -9.10 2.49
CA ILE A 59 9.09 -7.94 2.44
C ILE A 59 8.89 -7.37 3.84
N VAL A 60 8.82 -8.22 4.86
CA VAL A 60 8.72 -7.79 6.26
C VAL A 60 9.95 -7.00 6.67
N GLU A 61 11.15 -7.46 6.32
CA GLU A 61 12.40 -6.76 6.56
C GLU A 61 12.44 -5.40 5.86
N TYR A 62 12.00 -5.35 4.60
CA TYR A 62 11.86 -4.10 3.86
C TYR A 62 10.91 -3.11 4.55
N VAL A 63 9.71 -3.55 4.96
CA VAL A 63 8.74 -2.71 5.68
C VAL A 63 9.34 -2.21 7.01
N ARG A 64 10.05 -3.08 7.75
CA ARG A 64 10.69 -2.74 9.04
C ARG A 64 11.88 -1.80 8.91
N SER A 65 12.54 -1.76 7.76
CA SER A 65 13.64 -0.83 7.50
C SER A 65 13.19 0.64 7.59
N GLY A 66 11.88 0.90 7.38
CA GLY A 66 11.31 2.23 7.37
C GLY A 66 11.63 3.05 6.12
N THR A 67 12.28 2.49 5.10
CA THR A 67 12.67 3.24 3.89
C THR A 67 11.55 3.34 2.85
N MET A 68 10.41 2.69 3.07
CA MET A 68 9.32 2.63 2.09
C MET A 68 8.81 4.01 1.66
N ALA A 69 8.68 4.96 2.60
CA ALA A 69 8.27 6.33 2.28
C ALA A 69 9.28 7.04 1.36
N ASP A 70 10.57 6.88 1.66
CA ASP A 70 11.64 7.51 0.89
C ASP A 70 11.78 6.85 -0.50
N ASP A 71 11.56 5.55 -0.58
CA ASP A 71 11.64 4.78 -1.82
C ASP A 71 10.39 4.98 -2.71
N SER A 72 9.21 5.27 -2.13
CA SER A 72 7.94 5.41 -2.89
C SER A 72 7.80 6.73 -3.63
N GLY A 73 8.45 7.78 -3.14
CA GLY A 73 8.28 9.12 -3.67
C GLY A 73 6.96 9.80 -3.27
N PRO A 74 6.78 11.07 -3.65
CA PRO A 74 5.72 11.91 -3.14
C PRO A 74 4.35 11.65 -3.76
N ASN A 75 4.27 11.09 -4.97
CA ASN A 75 2.99 10.88 -5.64
C ASN A 75 2.35 9.51 -5.36
N VAL A 76 3.04 8.64 -4.61
CA VAL A 76 2.63 7.25 -4.36
C VAL A 76 2.26 7.05 -2.89
N LEU A 77 0.99 6.73 -2.64
CA LEU A 77 0.52 6.24 -1.35
C LEU A 77 0.63 4.71 -1.31
N VAL A 78 1.42 4.17 -0.39
CA VAL A 78 1.51 2.72 -0.16
C VAL A 78 0.69 2.33 1.06
N LEU A 79 -0.22 1.36 0.89
CA LEU A 79 -1.04 0.76 1.93
C LEU A 79 -0.57 -0.66 2.24
N PHE A 80 -0.65 -1.10 3.49
CA PHE A 80 -0.42 -2.50 3.87
C PHE A 80 -1.14 -2.84 5.19
N VAL A 81 -1.26 -4.12 5.50
CA VAL A 81 -1.86 -4.58 6.78
C VAL A 81 -0.75 -5.01 7.73
N LEU A 82 -0.89 -4.64 9.00
CA LEU A 82 -0.11 -5.18 10.11
C LEU A 82 -0.97 -6.13 10.94
N ASP A 83 -0.45 -7.31 11.26
CA ASP A 83 -1.10 -8.32 12.09
C ASP A 83 -1.17 -7.98 13.59
N ARG A 84 -0.73 -6.78 13.97
CA ARG A 84 -0.84 -6.25 15.33
C ARG A 84 -1.22 -4.79 15.28
N PRO A 85 -1.83 -4.25 16.35
CA PRO A 85 -2.12 -2.84 16.42
C PRO A 85 -0.86 -2.03 16.11
N ALA A 86 -0.93 -1.14 15.13
CA ALA A 86 0.21 -0.31 14.78
C ALA A 86 0.62 0.47 16.04
N PRO A 87 1.88 0.37 16.52
CA PRO A 87 2.31 1.22 17.61
C PRO A 87 2.16 2.66 17.13
N ILE A 88 1.55 3.47 18.00
CA ILE A 88 1.47 4.93 18.03
C ILE A 88 2.33 5.60 16.95
N ALA A 89 1.78 6.56 16.22
CA ALA A 89 2.53 7.42 15.30
C ALA A 89 3.92 7.78 15.86
N VAL A 90 4.95 7.19 15.27
CA VAL A 90 6.32 7.25 15.79
C VAL A 90 7.18 8.02 14.81
N PRO A 91 7.96 9.02 15.28
CA PRO A 91 9.07 9.56 14.52
C PRO A 91 9.97 8.40 14.04
N VAL A 92 10.49 8.49 12.82
CA VAL A 92 11.32 7.44 12.21
C VAL A 92 12.48 7.08 13.16
N GLY A 93 12.49 5.83 13.61
CA GLY A 93 13.52 5.30 14.51
C GLY A 93 13.40 3.78 14.66
N THR A 94 14.56 3.13 14.84
CA THR A 94 14.73 1.66 14.90
C THR A 94 13.93 0.96 16.02
N GLY A 95 13.36 1.71 16.97
CA GLY A 95 12.58 1.17 18.09
C GLY A 95 11.09 0.91 17.81
N ALA A 96 10.52 1.42 16.71
CA ALA A 96 9.09 1.32 16.40
C ALA A 96 8.63 -0.11 16.03
N PHE A 97 9.57 -0.96 15.63
CA PHE A 97 9.30 -2.25 14.97
C PHE A 97 9.58 -3.47 15.87
N GLY A 98 10.08 -3.26 17.08
CA GLY A 98 10.65 -4.32 17.94
C GLY A 98 9.65 -5.30 18.58
N HIS A 99 8.34 -5.16 18.36
CA HIS A 99 7.32 -5.94 19.07
C HIS A 99 6.41 -6.78 18.14
N TRP A 100 6.87 -7.06 16.92
CA TRP A 100 6.16 -7.85 15.92
C TRP A 100 6.55 -9.34 16.03
N ALA A 101 6.09 -10.04 17.06
CA ALA A 101 6.35 -11.49 17.16
C ALA A 101 5.21 -12.25 17.83
N GLU A 102 4.58 -13.12 17.03
CA GLU A 102 3.61 -14.21 17.28
C GLU A 102 2.18 -13.95 16.80
N ILE A 103 1.77 -14.58 15.68
CA ILE A 103 0.37 -15.00 15.42
C ILE A 103 0.37 -16.34 14.68
N GLY A 104 -0.66 -17.14 14.99
CA GLY A 104 -0.89 -18.51 14.53
C GLY A 104 -1.47 -18.69 13.12
N VAL A 105 -1.84 -19.95 12.85
CA VAL A 105 -1.95 -20.63 11.54
C VAL A 105 -3.20 -20.26 10.71
N GLY A 106 -3.62 -18.99 10.69
CA GLY A 106 -4.77 -18.48 9.91
C GLY A 106 -4.39 -17.95 8.51
N VAL A 107 -5.37 -17.76 7.63
CA VAL A 107 -5.16 -17.04 6.35
C VAL A 107 -4.92 -15.56 6.64
N ASP A 108 -3.76 -15.06 6.25
CA ASP A 108 -3.33 -13.67 6.42
C ASP A 108 -4.35 -12.66 5.83
N PRO A 109 -4.70 -11.58 6.55
CA PRO A 109 -5.67 -10.58 6.08
C PRO A 109 -5.30 -9.91 4.76
N ALA A 110 -4.02 -9.60 4.52
CA ALA A 110 -3.57 -8.97 3.29
C ALA A 110 -3.68 -9.93 2.10
N HIS A 111 -3.32 -11.19 2.29
CA HIS A 111 -3.53 -12.26 1.31
C HIS A 111 -5.01 -12.46 0.99
N ARG A 112 -5.88 -12.44 2.02
CA ARG A 112 -7.34 -12.50 1.84
C ARG A 112 -7.85 -11.31 1.04
N MET A 113 -7.37 -10.09 1.32
CA MET A 113 -7.74 -8.89 0.57
C MET A 113 -7.38 -8.97 -0.91
N VAL A 114 -6.21 -9.52 -1.26
CA VAL A 114 -5.85 -9.71 -2.69
C VAL A 114 -6.78 -10.71 -3.34
N ARG A 115 -7.07 -11.84 -2.69
CA ARG A 115 -7.96 -12.89 -3.25
C ARG A 115 -9.34 -12.35 -3.63
N THR A 116 -9.88 -11.37 -2.90
CA THR A 116 -11.20 -10.80 -3.22
C THR A 116 -11.22 -9.90 -4.47
N LEU A 117 -10.05 -9.50 -4.98
CA LEU A 117 -9.88 -8.78 -6.25
C LEU A 117 -9.92 -9.70 -7.49
N PHE A 118 -9.86 -11.02 -7.30
CA PHE A 118 -9.80 -12.04 -8.36
C PHE A 118 -10.92 -13.08 -8.23
N SER A 119 -12.10 -12.67 -7.74
CA SER A 119 -13.19 -13.58 -7.37
C SER A 119 -13.82 -14.36 -8.55
N GLY A 120 -13.50 -14.02 -9.80
CA GLY A 120 -13.87 -14.78 -11.00
C GLY A 120 -12.68 -15.39 -11.77
N SER A 121 -11.46 -15.15 -11.31
CA SER A 121 -10.23 -15.40 -12.07
C SER A 121 -9.22 -16.24 -11.27
N ARG A 122 -8.16 -16.71 -11.91
CA ARG A 122 -7.04 -17.35 -11.20
C ARG A 122 -6.39 -16.28 -10.31
N VAL A 123 -6.27 -16.57 -9.02
CA VAL A 123 -5.54 -15.68 -8.10
C VAL A 123 -4.03 -15.78 -8.44
N PRO A 124 -3.34 -14.65 -8.64
CA PRO A 124 -1.89 -14.64 -8.86
C PRO A 124 -1.11 -15.12 -7.62
N PRO A 125 0.17 -15.52 -7.78
CA PRO A 125 1.00 -15.91 -6.65
C PRO A 125 1.26 -14.72 -5.73
N LEU A 126 1.05 -14.93 -4.42
CA LEU A 126 1.37 -14.00 -3.34
C LEU A 126 2.81 -14.23 -2.86
N PRO A 127 3.50 -13.21 -2.32
CA PRO A 127 3.08 -11.82 -2.08
C PRO A 127 3.04 -10.96 -3.37
N GLY A 128 2.46 -9.77 -3.29
CA GLY A 128 2.49 -8.83 -4.41
C GLY A 128 1.96 -7.42 -4.14
N LEU A 129 2.03 -6.56 -5.15
CA LEU A 129 1.62 -5.16 -5.11
C LEU A 129 0.38 -4.95 -5.97
N VAL A 130 -0.71 -4.46 -5.40
CA VAL A 130 -1.87 -3.97 -6.16
C VAL A 130 -1.70 -2.48 -6.40
N VAL A 131 -1.80 -2.00 -7.64
CA VAL A 131 -1.74 -0.58 -8.00
C VAL A 131 -3.08 -0.14 -8.56
N PHE A 132 -3.58 1.00 -8.07
CA PHE A 132 -4.78 1.67 -8.54
C PHE A 132 -4.58 3.18 -8.39
N ARG A 133 -5.36 4.00 -9.09
CA ARG A 133 -5.18 5.46 -9.10
C ARG A 133 -6.02 6.11 -8.00
N ASP A 134 -7.28 5.76 -7.90
CA ASP A 134 -8.26 6.46 -7.05
C ASP A 134 -9.10 5.49 -6.22
N LEU A 135 -8.96 5.56 -4.89
CA LEU A 135 -9.76 4.78 -3.94
C LEU A 135 -11.27 5.01 -4.08
N ALA A 136 -11.69 6.19 -4.53
CA ALA A 136 -13.09 6.58 -4.60
C ALA A 136 -13.78 6.11 -5.88
N GLU A 137 -13.07 6.16 -7.00
CA GLU A 137 -13.64 6.06 -8.35
C GLU A 137 -13.21 4.81 -9.12
N ASP A 138 -12.03 4.25 -8.82
CA ASP A 138 -11.52 3.16 -9.63
C ASP A 138 -12.27 1.85 -9.35
N THR A 139 -12.42 1.08 -10.42
CA THR A 139 -13.08 -0.24 -10.41
C THR A 139 -12.14 -1.37 -10.75
N ASP A 140 -10.84 -1.11 -10.87
CA ASP A 140 -9.82 -2.08 -11.24
C ASP A 140 -8.44 -1.60 -10.81
N GLY A 141 -7.49 -2.52 -10.84
CA GLY A 141 -6.08 -2.27 -10.58
C GLY A 141 -5.20 -3.22 -11.38
N VAL A 142 -3.89 -3.03 -11.25
CA VAL A 142 -2.88 -3.98 -11.75
C VAL A 142 -2.16 -4.61 -10.58
N TYR A 143 -1.94 -5.92 -10.65
CA TYR A 143 -1.24 -6.70 -9.66
C TYR A 143 0.14 -7.10 -10.17
N LEU A 144 1.17 -6.82 -9.39
CA LEU A 144 2.55 -7.21 -9.64
C LEU A 144 2.97 -8.26 -8.60
N PRO A 145 3.22 -9.52 -9.02
CA PRO A 145 3.71 -10.56 -8.11
C PRO A 145 5.15 -10.29 -7.65
N LEU A 146 5.41 -10.48 -6.35
CA LEU A 146 6.71 -10.24 -5.71
C LEU A 146 7.36 -11.50 -5.14
N GLY A 147 6.72 -12.66 -5.25
CA GLY A 147 7.23 -13.92 -4.68
C GLY A 147 8.51 -14.48 -5.30
N HIS A 148 9.08 -13.82 -6.30
CA HIS A 148 10.36 -14.17 -6.90
C HIS A 148 11.56 -13.45 -6.25
N LEU A 149 11.31 -12.56 -5.28
CA LEU A 149 12.32 -11.75 -4.61
C LEU A 149 12.74 -12.45 -3.31
N GLU A 150 14.01 -12.75 -3.16
CA GLU A 150 14.52 -13.65 -2.12
C GLU A 150 15.17 -12.92 -0.93
N SER A 151 15.41 -11.60 -1.06
CA SER A 151 16.06 -10.80 -0.01
C SER A 151 15.48 -9.38 0.13
N GLU A 152 15.62 -8.77 1.31
CA GLU A 152 15.22 -7.38 1.56
C GLU A 152 15.83 -6.41 0.54
N ARG A 153 17.10 -6.60 0.19
CA ARG A 153 17.80 -5.80 -0.81
C ARG A 153 17.15 -5.91 -2.20
N GLU A 154 16.79 -7.11 -2.62
CA GLU A 154 16.10 -7.34 -3.90
C GLU A 154 14.72 -6.70 -3.89
N VAL A 155 13.96 -6.88 -2.79
CA VAL A 155 12.66 -6.24 -2.60
C VAL A 155 12.78 -4.73 -2.70
N ARG A 156 13.74 -4.13 -2.00
CA ARG A 156 13.96 -2.69 -2.00
C ARG A 156 14.34 -2.16 -3.38
N LEU A 157 15.31 -2.79 -4.06
CA LEU A 157 15.73 -2.36 -5.39
C LEU A 157 14.57 -2.45 -6.39
N HIS A 158 13.85 -3.57 -6.37
CA HIS A 158 12.70 -3.78 -7.26
C HIS A 158 11.59 -2.77 -7.00
N LEU A 159 11.15 -2.63 -5.74
CA LEU A 159 10.07 -1.70 -5.39
C LEU A 159 10.44 -0.25 -5.63
N ARG A 160 11.69 0.16 -5.37
CA ARG A 160 12.16 1.52 -5.68
C ARG A 160 12.07 1.83 -7.18
N GLU A 161 12.42 0.87 -8.04
CA GLU A 161 12.28 1.03 -9.48
C GLU A 161 10.80 1.09 -9.90
N VAL A 162 9.96 0.21 -9.35
CA VAL A 162 8.51 0.20 -9.63
C VAL A 162 7.86 1.51 -9.16
N PHE A 163 8.19 1.99 -7.97
CA PHE A 163 7.69 3.26 -7.45
C PHE A 163 8.16 4.46 -8.26
N ALA A 164 9.42 4.49 -8.68
CA ALA A 164 9.91 5.56 -9.56
C ALA A 164 9.16 5.61 -10.90
N GLU A 165 8.77 4.45 -11.45
CA GLU A 165 7.93 4.40 -12.64
C GLU A 165 6.50 4.91 -12.40
N MET A 166 5.90 4.48 -11.29
CA MET A 166 4.58 4.96 -10.87
C MET A 166 4.57 6.47 -10.68
N ASP A 167 5.55 7.00 -9.95
CA ASP A 167 5.73 8.43 -9.70
C ASP A 167 5.95 9.22 -11.01
N HIS A 168 6.81 8.71 -11.90
CA HIS A 168 7.04 9.35 -13.20
C HIS A 168 5.79 9.38 -14.09
N LEU A 169 5.06 8.27 -14.17
CA LEU A 169 3.82 8.18 -14.94
C LEU A 169 2.70 9.02 -14.32
N ALA A 170 2.66 9.11 -12.99
CA ALA A 170 1.74 9.99 -12.29
C ALA A 170 2.00 11.47 -12.60
N ALA A 171 3.27 11.88 -12.60
CA ALA A 171 3.67 13.25 -12.82
C ALA A 171 3.57 13.72 -14.29
N THR A 172 3.78 12.81 -15.25
CA THR A 172 3.89 13.17 -16.68
C THR A 172 2.75 12.64 -17.55
N GLY A 173 2.02 11.65 -17.05
CA GLY A 173 1.03 10.90 -17.82
C GLY A 173 -0.36 11.52 -17.83
N ARG A 174 -1.27 10.80 -18.48
CA ARG A 174 -2.71 11.10 -18.41
C ARG A 174 -3.30 10.22 -17.31
N PRO A 175 -3.93 10.79 -16.26
CA PRO A 175 -4.43 10.00 -15.13
C PRO A 175 -5.31 8.82 -15.55
N ALA A 176 -6.20 9.01 -16.53
CA ALA A 176 -7.09 7.97 -17.04
C ALA A 176 -6.40 6.79 -17.74
N LYS A 177 -5.12 6.91 -18.09
CA LYS A 177 -4.32 5.87 -18.77
C LYS A 177 -3.23 5.28 -17.90
N LEU A 178 -3.13 5.70 -16.64
CA LEU A 178 -2.00 5.36 -15.77
C LEU A 178 -1.76 3.85 -15.66
N LEU A 179 -2.81 3.05 -15.44
CA LEU A 179 -2.70 1.60 -15.32
C LEU A 179 -2.33 0.92 -16.66
N ASP A 180 -2.80 1.47 -17.78
CA ASP A 180 -2.44 0.99 -19.12
C ASP A 180 -0.98 1.27 -19.44
N ASP A 181 -0.53 2.50 -19.16
CA ASP A 181 0.84 2.93 -19.36
C ASP A 181 1.80 2.15 -18.46
N LEU A 182 1.42 1.86 -17.19
CA LEU A 182 2.16 0.97 -16.30
C LEU A 182 2.27 -0.45 -16.89
N GLY A 183 1.16 -1.01 -17.36
CA GLY A 183 1.16 -2.34 -17.98
C GLY A 183 2.08 -2.41 -19.21
N VAL A 184 2.14 -1.35 -20.01
CA VAL A 184 3.07 -1.25 -21.15
C VAL A 184 4.52 -1.22 -20.67
N GLN A 185 4.84 -0.42 -19.65
CA GLN A 185 6.21 -0.32 -19.12
C GLN A 185 6.67 -1.64 -18.49
N TRP A 186 5.85 -2.26 -17.66
CA TRP A 186 6.15 -3.56 -17.05
C TRP A 186 6.33 -4.66 -18.08
N THR A 187 5.49 -4.71 -19.12
CA THR A 187 5.68 -5.64 -20.25
C THR A 187 7.03 -5.43 -20.93
N ARG A 188 7.43 -4.17 -21.20
CA ARG A 188 8.71 -3.84 -21.84
C ARG A 188 9.91 -4.28 -20.99
N ARG A 189 9.76 -4.29 -19.67
CA ARG A 189 10.76 -4.75 -18.71
C ARG A 189 10.74 -6.26 -18.47
N GLY A 190 9.81 -6.99 -19.10
CA GLY A 190 9.63 -8.43 -18.87
C GLY A 190 9.01 -8.75 -17.51
N LEU A 191 8.36 -7.79 -16.86
CA LEU A 191 7.64 -8.00 -15.61
C LEU A 191 6.25 -8.57 -15.91
N ALA A 192 5.94 -9.72 -15.31
CA ALA A 192 4.61 -10.28 -15.35
C ALA A 192 3.68 -9.48 -14.43
N TYR A 193 2.50 -9.13 -14.92
CA TYR A 193 1.45 -8.50 -14.14
C TYR A 193 0.09 -9.04 -14.54
N GLU A 194 -0.89 -8.89 -13.65
CA GLU A 194 -2.28 -9.29 -13.89
C GLU A 194 -3.21 -8.11 -13.64
N ARG A 195 -4.33 -8.04 -14.37
CA ARG A 195 -5.40 -7.07 -14.09
C ARG A 195 -6.33 -7.67 -13.06
N THR A 196 -6.78 -6.87 -12.08
CA THR A 196 -7.82 -7.33 -11.16
C THR A 196 -9.16 -7.44 -11.89
N ASP A 197 -10.10 -8.21 -11.32
CA ASP A 197 -11.47 -8.17 -11.78
C ASP A 197 -12.08 -6.77 -11.55
N ARG A 198 -13.18 -6.47 -12.25
CA ARG A 198 -13.89 -5.19 -12.08
C ARG A 198 -14.59 -5.17 -10.72
N ARG A 199 -13.97 -4.50 -9.76
CA ARG A 199 -14.45 -4.31 -8.39
C ARG A 199 -14.15 -2.89 -7.91
N PRO A 200 -15.12 -2.14 -7.36
CA PRO A 200 -14.85 -0.82 -6.80
C PRO A 200 -13.78 -0.87 -5.69
N MET A 201 -12.69 -0.11 -5.85
CA MET A 201 -11.59 -0.07 -4.87
C MET A 201 -12.07 0.39 -3.49
N ARG A 202 -13.06 1.28 -3.45
CA ARG A 202 -13.72 1.70 -2.21
C ARG A 202 -14.35 0.53 -1.45
N GLU A 203 -15.10 -0.33 -2.14
CA GLU A 203 -15.78 -1.47 -1.53
C GLU A 203 -14.77 -2.52 -1.09
N TRP A 204 -13.75 -2.76 -1.91
CA TRP A 204 -12.63 -3.63 -1.58
C TRP A 204 -11.91 -3.15 -0.29
N LEU A 205 -11.63 -1.85 -0.18
CA LEU A 205 -11.01 -1.27 1.01
C LEU A 205 -11.89 -1.40 2.26
N ILE A 206 -13.21 -1.22 2.14
CA ILE A 206 -14.16 -1.43 3.25
C ILE A 206 -14.13 -2.87 3.74
N GLU A 207 -14.19 -3.83 2.82
CA GLU A 207 -14.11 -5.25 3.19
C GLU A 207 -12.75 -5.61 3.79
N GLY A 208 -11.68 -5.06 3.25
CA GLY A 208 -10.32 -5.24 3.75
C GLY A 208 -10.15 -4.70 5.17
N PHE A 209 -10.66 -3.51 5.45
CA PHE A 209 -10.64 -2.93 6.79
C PHE A 209 -11.41 -3.77 7.80
N ARG A 210 -12.59 -4.28 7.42
CA ARG A 210 -13.35 -5.23 8.25
C ARG A 210 -12.53 -6.50 8.50
N THR A 211 -11.92 -7.05 7.45
CA THR A 211 -11.09 -8.26 7.53
C THR A 211 -9.88 -8.07 8.45
N ALA A 212 -9.18 -6.95 8.33
CA ALA A 212 -8.05 -6.63 9.21
C ALA A 212 -8.50 -6.57 10.68
N ARG A 213 -9.59 -5.86 10.98
CA ARG A 213 -10.11 -5.73 12.35
C ARG A 213 -10.61 -7.06 12.94
N GLU A 214 -11.26 -7.90 12.14
CA GLU A 214 -11.66 -9.26 12.54
C GLU A 214 -10.46 -10.11 12.97
N ASN A 215 -9.26 -9.81 12.46
CA ASN A 215 -8.01 -10.51 12.75
C ASN A 215 -7.07 -9.69 13.67
N TYR A 216 -7.60 -8.67 14.36
CA TYR A 216 -6.83 -7.78 15.25
C TYR A 216 -5.67 -7.01 14.57
N GLY A 217 -5.71 -6.93 13.23
CA GLY A 217 -4.76 -6.19 12.43
C GLY A 217 -5.21 -4.76 12.13
N ASP A 218 -4.28 -3.96 11.63
CA ASP A 218 -4.45 -2.56 11.28
C ASP A 218 -4.03 -2.27 9.85
N LEU A 219 -4.80 -1.43 9.16
CA LEU A 219 -4.40 -0.89 7.86
C LEU A 219 -3.52 0.34 8.07
N VAL A 220 -2.32 0.31 7.47
CA VAL A 220 -1.31 1.36 7.54
C VAL A 220 -1.11 1.96 6.17
N GLY A 221 -0.92 3.28 6.11
CA GLY A 221 -0.54 4.01 4.91
C GLY A 221 0.78 4.75 5.10
N THR A 222 1.57 4.83 4.03
CA THR A 222 2.80 5.62 3.97
C THR A 222 2.90 6.39 2.66
N ILE A 223 3.44 7.60 2.73
CA ILE A 223 3.66 8.49 1.59
C ILE A 223 5.03 9.15 1.74
N GLY A 224 5.77 9.30 0.65
CA GLY A 224 7.00 10.08 0.65
C GLY A 224 6.69 11.57 0.79
N LEU A 225 7.48 12.31 1.58
CA LEU A 225 7.43 13.77 1.59
C LEU A 225 8.60 14.33 0.77
N PHE A 226 8.42 15.52 0.19
CA PHE A 226 9.46 16.20 -0.58
C PHE A 226 10.74 16.34 0.27
N GLY A 227 11.86 15.87 -0.28
CA GLY A 227 13.22 16.11 0.23
C GLY A 227 13.79 17.43 -0.24
#